data_AF-A0A0R2MJ64-F1
#
_entry.id   AF-A0A0R2MJ64-F1
#
_cell.length_a   1.000
_cell.length_b   1.000
_cell.length_c   1.000
_cell.angle_alpha   90.00
_cell.angle_beta   90.00
_cell.angle_gamma   90.00
#
_symmetry.space_group_name_H-M   'P 1'
#
loop_
_entity.id
_entity.type
_entity.pdbx_description
1 polymer ?
#
loop_
_entity_poly.entity_id
_entity_poly.type
_entity_poly.pdbx_seq_one_letter_code
_entity_poly.pdbx_strand_id
1 'polypeptide(L)'
;MSKDEVIKSLSDTPIGLDVENEGTREGTIVDGEKFYNKMLLFDPDRFTHCKNDNEITVAANKGLDVKDKLNADEWGIKSEEHE
;
A
#
# COMPACT_ATOMS: atom_id res chain seq x y z
N MET A 1 -0.51 6.25 -16.10
CA MET A 1 0.78 6.79 -15.62
C MET A 1 1.90 5.82 -15.98
N SER A 2 3.14 6.27 -15.98
CA SER A 2 4.31 5.39 -16.08
C SER A 2 4.53 4.62 -14.77
N LYS A 3 5.32 3.53 -14.84
CA LYS A 3 5.70 2.75 -13.65
C LYS A 3 6.39 3.62 -12.59
N ASP A 4 7.32 4.46 -13.00
CA ASP A 4 8.10 5.31 -12.08
C ASP A 4 7.21 6.35 -11.39
N GLU A 5 6.23 6.91 -12.09
CA GLU A 5 5.22 7.79 -11.49
C GLU A 5 4.38 7.04 -10.46
N VAL A 6 3.94 5.81 -10.75
CA VAL A 6 3.18 5.01 -9.79
C VAL A 6 3.99 4.71 -8.54
N ILE A 7 5.23 4.25 -8.69
CA ILE A 7 6.14 3.96 -7.57
C ILE A 7 6.37 5.22 -6.74
N LYS A 8 6.58 6.37 -7.39
CA LYS A 8 6.77 7.64 -6.70
C LYS A 8 5.53 8.05 -5.90
N SER A 9 4.33 7.91 -6.46
CA SER A 9 3.09 8.25 -5.75
C SER A 9 2.77 7.26 -4.64
N LEU A 10 3.24 6.01 -4.73
CA LEU A 10 3.13 5.03 -3.66
C LEU A 10 4.01 5.39 -2.45
N SER A 11 5.19 5.96 -2.66
CA SER A 11 5.99 6.47 -1.56
C SER A 11 5.24 7.58 -0.81
N ASP A 12 5.26 7.52 0.51
CA ASP A 12 4.53 8.40 1.43
C ASP A 12 2.99 8.26 1.35
N THR A 13 2.46 7.21 0.70
CA THR A 13 1.03 6.92 0.72
C THR A 13 0.64 6.27 2.05
N PRO A 14 -0.34 6.83 2.78
CA PRO A 14 -0.91 6.18 3.95
C PRO A 14 -1.78 4.99 3.53
N ILE A 15 -1.68 3.91 4.30
CA ILE A 15 -2.46 2.71 4.12
C ILE A 15 -3.11 2.25 5.43
N GLY A 16 -4.35 1.78 5.32
CA GLY A 16 -5.01 1.11 6.42
C GLY A 16 -4.49 -0.32 6.56
N LEU A 17 -3.98 -0.66 7.75
CA LEU A 17 -3.74 -2.02 8.20
C LEU A 17 -4.92 -2.40 9.09
N ASP A 18 -6.05 -2.75 8.47
CA ASP A 18 -7.29 -3.04 9.21
C ASP A 18 -7.10 -4.33 10.04
N VAL A 19 -7.21 -4.19 11.36
CA VAL A 19 -7.33 -5.29 12.32
C VAL A 19 -8.75 -5.15 12.85
N GLU A 20 -9.54 -6.22 12.79
CA GLU A 20 -11.02 -6.24 12.93
C GLU A 20 -11.64 -5.58 14.19
N ASN A 21 -10.91 -4.88 15.06
CA ASN A 21 -11.44 -4.16 16.21
C ASN A 21 -10.77 -2.79 16.43
N GLU A 22 -11.57 -1.73 16.33
CA GLU A 22 -11.43 -0.41 16.97
C GLU A 22 -10.04 0.25 17.03
N GLY A 23 -9.30 0.19 15.93
CA GLY A 23 -8.15 1.07 15.71
C GLY A 23 -7.60 0.84 14.33
N THR A 24 -7.82 1.77 13.40
CA THR A 24 -7.15 1.76 12.10
C THR A 24 -5.65 1.84 12.39
N ARG A 25 -4.92 0.73 12.26
CA ARG A 25 -3.47 0.80 12.36
C ARG A 25 -3.00 1.41 11.04
N GLU A 26 -2.67 2.68 11.08
CA GLU A 26 -2.18 3.38 9.90
C GLU A 26 -0.71 3.00 9.68
N GLY A 27 -0.38 2.63 8.45
CA GLY A 27 0.98 2.43 8.00
C GLY A 27 1.27 3.41 6.88
N THR A 28 2.53 3.77 6.70
CA THR A 28 2.96 4.56 5.55
C THR A 28 3.85 3.70 4.66
N ILE A 29 3.57 3.68 3.36
CA ILE A 29 4.48 3.07 2.39
C ILE A 29 5.73 3.94 2.29
N VAL A 30 6.86 3.44 2.77
CA VAL A 30 8.16 4.13 2.72
C VAL A 30 9.05 3.65 1.57
N ASP A 31 8.72 2.49 1.00
CA ASP A 31 9.39 1.92 -0.16
C ASP A 31 8.34 1.52 -1.22
N GLY A 32 8.00 2.50 -2.07
CA GLY A 32 7.01 2.33 -3.14
C GLY A 32 7.41 1.29 -4.18
N GLU A 33 8.71 1.06 -4.42
CA GLU A 33 9.16 0.04 -5.39
C GLU A 33 8.92 -1.36 -4.82
N LYS A 34 9.29 -1.59 -3.56
CA LYS A 34 9.06 -2.86 -2.88
C LYS A 34 7.56 -3.16 -2.78
N PHE A 35 6.76 -2.17 -2.39
CA PHE A 35 5.31 -2.30 -2.34
C PHE A 35 4.73 -2.63 -3.72
N TYR A 36 5.12 -1.90 -4.76
CA TYR A 36 4.67 -2.13 -6.13
C TYR A 36 5.03 -3.53 -6.61
N ASN A 37 6.27 -3.97 -6.42
CA ASN A 37 6.73 -5.30 -6.82
C ASN A 37 6.01 -6.42 -6.07
N LYS A 38 5.77 -6.24 -4.76
CA LYS A 38 4.95 -7.19 -3.99
C LYS A 38 3.52 -7.24 -4.54
N MET A 39 2.89 -6.09 -4.76
CA MET A 39 1.53 -6.01 -5.29
C MET A 39 1.41 -6.71 -6.66
N LEU A 40 2.39 -6.54 -7.55
CA LEU A 40 2.40 -7.24 -8.84
C LEU A 40 2.37 -8.77 -8.73
N LEU A 41 2.86 -9.35 -7.63
CA LEU A 41 2.79 -10.80 -7.40
C LEU A 41 1.38 -11.26 -7.02
N PHE A 42 0.56 -10.38 -6.44
CA PHE A 42 -0.81 -10.69 -6.01
C PHE A 42 -1.87 -10.24 -7.02
N ASP A 43 -1.69 -9.04 -7.57
CA ASP A 43 -2.57 -8.40 -8.55
C ASP A 43 -1.72 -7.57 -9.54
N PRO A 44 -1.30 -8.18 -10.67
CA PRO A 44 -0.45 -7.51 -11.65
C PRO A 44 -1.11 -6.32 -12.34
N ASP A 45 -2.44 -6.25 -12.32
CA ASP A 45 -3.23 -5.19 -12.97
C ASP A 45 -3.68 -4.09 -12.00
N ARG A 46 -3.29 -4.18 -10.72
CA ARG A 46 -3.79 -3.27 -9.66
C ARG A 46 -3.65 -1.79 -10.01
N PHE A 47 -2.55 -1.40 -10.64
CA PHE A 47 -2.24 0.00 -10.96
C PHE A 47 -2.33 0.35 -12.45
N THR A 48 -2.66 -0.60 -13.32
CA THR A 48 -2.61 -0.39 -14.78
C THR A 48 -3.63 0.63 -15.26
N HIS A 49 -4.74 0.77 -14.52
CA HIS A 49 -5.80 1.72 -14.84
C HIS A 49 -5.64 3.09 -14.16
N CYS A 50 -4.68 3.25 -13.24
CA CYS A 50 -4.50 4.49 -12.50
C CYS A 50 -3.99 5.63 -13.39
N LYS A 51 -4.67 6.77 -13.31
CA LYS A 51 -4.38 7.99 -14.09
C LYS A 51 -3.89 9.16 -13.25
N ASN A 52 -4.06 9.10 -11.93
CA ASN A 52 -3.63 10.12 -10.98
C ASN A 52 -3.28 9.51 -9.61
N ASP A 53 -2.62 10.29 -8.76
CA ASP A 53 -2.17 9.88 -7.42
C ASP A 53 -3.32 9.39 -6.53
N ASN A 54 -4.47 10.05 -6.61
CA ASN A 54 -5.64 9.67 -5.82
C ASN A 54 -6.14 8.26 -6.18
N GLU A 55 -6.18 7.92 -7.47
CA GLU A 55 -6.51 6.57 -7.92
C GLU A 55 -5.47 5.52 -7.48
N ILE A 56 -4.19 5.90 -7.36
CA ILE A 56 -3.14 5.02 -6.82
C ILE A 56 -3.38 4.78 -5.33
N THR A 57 -3.62 5.82 -4.54
CA THR A 57 -3.88 5.69 -3.10
C THR A 57 -5.09 4.80 -2.83
N VAL A 58 -6.17 4.98 -3.59
CA VAL A 58 -7.36 4.12 -3.51
C VAL A 58 -7.03 2.69 -3.92
N ALA A 59 -6.30 2.47 -5.01
CA ALA A 59 -5.93 1.13 -5.47
C ALA A 59 -4.97 0.42 -4.50
N ALA A 60 -4.05 1.14 -3.88
CA ALA A 60 -3.14 0.64 -2.86
C ALA A 60 -3.90 0.16 -1.62
N ASN A 61 -4.90 0.92 -1.17
CA ASN A 61 -5.75 0.58 -0.03
C ASN A 61 -6.85 -0.46 -0.34
N LYS A 62 -7.18 -0.66 -1.61
CA LYS A 62 -8.29 -1.52 -2.01
C LYS A 62 -7.97 -2.99 -1.73
N GLY A 63 -8.73 -3.59 -0.82
CA GLY A 63 -8.71 -5.05 -0.61
C GLY A 63 -7.40 -5.59 -0.04
N LEU A 64 -6.56 -4.74 0.55
CA LEU A 64 -5.56 -5.18 1.54
C LEU A 64 -6.31 -5.51 2.84
N ASP A 65 -7.20 -6.49 2.80
CA ASP A 65 -7.80 -7.10 3.99
C ASP A 65 -6.76 -8.08 4.56
N VAL A 66 -5.72 -7.51 5.17
CA VAL A 66 -4.55 -8.25 5.64
C VAL A 66 -4.69 -8.61 7.10
N LYS A 67 -5.74 -9.35 7.37
CA LYS A 67 -5.94 -10.05 8.64
C LYS A 67 -4.69 -10.89 8.95
N ASP A 68 -3.98 -10.46 9.99
CA ASP A 68 -2.95 -11.21 10.72
C ASP A 68 -1.63 -11.58 10.02
N LYS A 69 -1.36 -11.22 8.75
CA LYS A 69 -0.19 -11.80 8.02
C LYS A 69 0.70 -10.88 7.21
N LEU A 70 0.43 -9.58 7.14
CA LEU A 70 1.28 -8.69 6.37
C LEU A 70 2.45 -8.21 7.22
N ASN A 71 3.63 -8.80 6.99
CA ASN A 71 4.87 -8.29 7.55
C ASN A 71 5.16 -6.94 6.87
N ALA A 72 4.88 -5.84 7.57
CA ALA A 72 4.97 -4.49 7.04
C ALA A 72 6.35 -4.20 6.39
N ASP A 73 7.43 -4.67 7.03
CA ASP A 73 8.79 -4.56 6.51
C ASP A 73 8.96 -5.24 5.15
N GLU A 74 8.33 -6.39 4.91
CA GLU A 74 8.41 -7.11 3.63
C GLU A 74 7.71 -6.38 2.49
N TRP A 75 6.78 -5.51 2.82
CA TRP A 75 6.00 -4.73 1.86
C TRP A 75 6.51 -3.30 1.72
N GLY A 76 7.55 -2.92 2.46
CA GLY A 76 8.06 -1.54 2.43
C GLY A 76 7.14 -0.56 3.15
N ILE A 77 6.40 -1.05 4.13
CA ILE A 77 5.47 -0.27 4.95
C ILE A 77 6.12 -0.05 6.31
N LYS A 78 6.11 1.19 6.78
CA LYS A 78 6.38 1.52 8.17
C LYS A 78 5.06 1.59 8.91
N SER A 79 4.80 0.66 9.82
CA SER A 79 3.65 0.74 10.73
C SER A 79 3.84 1.92 11.69
N GLU A 80 2.81 2.73 11.89
CA GLU A 80 2.83 3.71 12.96
C GLU A 80 2.54 3.01 14.29
N GLU A 81 3.43 3.20 15.27
CA GLU A 81 3.21 2.77 16.64
C GLU A 81 2.26 3.79 17.28
N HIS A 82 0.99 3.40 17.43
CA HIS A 82 0.12 4.12 18.36
C HIS A 82 0.56 3.72 19.78
N GLU A 83 1.28 4.63 20.46
CA GLU A 83 1.47 4.60 21.92
C GLU A 83 0.15 4.85 22.66
#